data_AF-A0A8I1NXB9-F1
#
_entry.id   AF-A0A8I1NXB9-F1
#
_cell.length_a   1.000
_cell.length_b   1.000
_cell.length_c   1.000
_cell.angle_alpha   90.00
_cell.angle_beta   90.00
_cell.angle_gamma   90.00
#
_symmetry.space_group_name_H-M   'P 1'
#
loop_
_entity.id
_entity.type
_entity.pdbx_description
1 polymer ?
#
loop_
_entity_poly.entity_id
_entity_poly.type
_entity_poly.pdbx_seq_one_letter_code
_entity_poly.pdbx_strand_id
1 'polypeptide(L)'
;MRDAVIDTLTGMYFTVDDEDGAYGTGQVIRLAAEGVYFVRFDGNEVTLPLELATIGEMVEATDQGYKLWRFFDTIEERDRWIDWLDAPSKPRVLSLVKPVK
;
A
#
# COMPACT_ATOMS: atom_id res chain seq x y z
N MET A 1 -24.00 16.55 -2.33
CA MET A 1 -23.56 15.46 -1.42
C MET A 1 -23.12 14.19 -2.17
N ARG A 2 -22.82 14.23 -3.49
CA ARG A 2 -22.19 13.11 -4.21
C ARG A 2 -20.71 13.36 -4.55
N ASP A 3 -20.27 14.61 -4.59
CA ASP A 3 -18.90 14.94 -5.02
C ASP A 3 -17.82 14.66 -3.95
N ALA A 4 -18.20 14.62 -2.67
CA ALA A 4 -17.25 14.45 -1.56
C ALA A 4 -16.78 12.99 -1.34
N VAL A 5 -17.40 12.00 -1.99
CA VAL A 5 -17.01 10.58 -1.85
C VAL A 5 -16.04 10.16 -2.96
N ILE A 6 -15.98 10.92 -4.07
CA ILE A 6 -15.28 10.51 -5.29
C ILE A 6 -13.78 10.87 -5.24
N ASP A 7 -13.35 11.76 -4.33
CA ASP A 7 -11.94 12.20 -4.22
C ASP A 7 -11.24 11.67 -2.94
N THR A 8 -11.75 10.58 -2.37
CA THR A 8 -11.31 10.12 -1.04
C THR A 8 -9.87 9.59 -1.04
N LEU A 9 -9.37 9.08 -2.18
CA LEU A 9 -8.05 8.46 -2.25
C LEU A 9 -6.93 9.43 -2.65
N THR A 10 -7.26 10.64 -3.10
CA THR A 10 -6.25 11.60 -3.56
C THR A 10 -5.31 11.99 -2.42
N GLY A 11 -4.01 11.91 -2.67
CA GLY A 11 -2.96 12.19 -1.70
C GLY A 11 -2.54 10.98 -0.86
N MET A 12 -3.32 9.89 -0.86
CA MET A 12 -2.99 8.68 -0.11
C MET A 12 -1.78 7.96 -0.70
N TYR A 13 -1.03 7.28 0.16
CA TYR A 13 0.06 6.40 -0.22
C TYR A 13 -0.46 4.98 -0.34
N PHE A 14 0.17 4.16 -1.17
CA PHE A 14 -0.26 2.77 -1.34
C PHE A 14 0.89 1.77 -1.38
N THR A 15 0.55 0.52 -1.07
CA THR A 15 1.30 -0.67 -1.46
C THR A 15 0.41 -1.51 -2.38
N VAL A 16 0.97 -2.09 -3.43
CA VAL A 16 0.29 -3.08 -4.27
C VAL A 16 1.10 -4.37 -4.29
N ASP A 17 0.48 -5.48 -3.89
CA ASP A 17 1.12 -6.80 -3.93
C ASP A 17 1.13 -7.31 -5.39
N ASP A 18 2.23 -7.93 -5.82
CA ASP A 18 2.36 -8.63 -7.10
C ASP A 18 2.23 -10.15 -6.89
N GLU A 19 1.88 -10.88 -7.94
CA GLU A 19 1.67 -12.34 -7.90
C GLU A 19 2.94 -13.13 -7.54
N ASP A 20 4.12 -12.54 -7.78
CA ASP A 20 5.41 -13.11 -7.44
C ASP A 20 5.82 -12.92 -5.95
N GLY A 21 4.97 -12.23 -5.17
CA GLY A 21 5.21 -11.92 -3.76
C GLY A 21 6.06 -10.67 -3.52
N ALA A 22 6.47 -9.96 -4.57
CA ALA A 22 6.97 -8.60 -4.46
C ALA A 22 5.82 -7.63 -4.17
N TYR A 23 6.16 -6.41 -3.78
CA TYR A 23 5.19 -5.32 -3.65
C TYR A 23 5.72 -4.03 -4.27
N GLY A 24 4.84 -3.36 -5.00
CA GLY A 24 5.03 -1.99 -5.45
C GLY A 24 4.58 -1.00 -4.37
N THR A 25 5.18 0.19 -4.38
CA THR A 25 4.77 1.29 -3.49
C THR A 25 4.56 2.55 -4.31
N GLY A 26 3.72 3.47 -3.83
CA GLY A 26 3.49 4.71 -4.54
C GLY A 26 2.53 5.66 -3.84
N GLN A 27 2.04 6.63 -4.60
CA GLN A 27 1.08 7.64 -4.15
C GLN A 27 -0.03 7.88 -5.19
N VAL A 28 -1.26 8.04 -4.71
CA VAL A 28 -2.38 8.53 -5.50
C VAL A 28 -2.26 10.06 -5.63
N ILE A 29 -2.14 10.54 -6.86
CA ILE A 29 -1.85 11.96 -7.14
C ILE A 29 -3.12 12.79 -7.22
N ARG A 30 -4.12 12.33 -7.99
CA ARG A 30 -5.42 12.99 -8.13
C ARG A 30 -6.43 12.10 -8.85
N LEU A 31 -7.72 12.41 -8.69
CA LEU A 31 -8.77 11.87 -9.53
C LEU A 31 -8.61 12.32 -11.00
N ALA A 32 -8.68 11.38 -11.95
CA ALA A 32 -8.62 11.62 -13.38
C ALA A 32 -10.02 11.66 -14.02
N ALA A 33 -10.90 10.74 -13.60
CA ALA A 33 -12.29 10.62 -14.01
C ALA A 33 -13.08 9.91 -12.88
N GLU A 34 -14.41 9.81 -12.99
CA GLU A 34 -15.21 9.10 -11.98
C GLU A 34 -14.70 7.66 -11.80
N GLY A 35 -14.17 7.38 -10.61
CA GLY A 35 -13.61 6.07 -10.27
C GLY A 35 -12.25 5.74 -10.91
N VAL A 36 -11.53 6.72 -11.46
CA VAL A 36 -10.20 6.55 -12.07
C VAL A 36 -9.24 7.58 -11.49
N TYR A 37 -8.08 7.13 -11.02
CA TYR A 37 -7.07 7.96 -10.38
C TYR A 37 -5.75 7.93 -11.14
N PHE A 38 -5.05 9.06 -11.12
CA PHE A 38 -3.63 9.10 -11.44
C PHE A 38 -2.83 8.61 -10.24
N VAL A 39 -1.98 7.62 -10.45
CA VAL A 39 -1.06 7.08 -9.45
C VAL A 39 0.38 7.24 -9.91
N ARG A 40 1.30 7.33 -8.94
CA ARG A 40 2.73 7.37 -9.18
C ARG A 40 3.40 6.30 -8.34
N PHE A 41 4.07 5.37 -8.99
CA PHE A 41 4.92 4.38 -8.34
C PHE A 41 6.27 4.99 -7.93
N ASP A 42 6.78 4.55 -6.78
CA ASP A 42 8.12 4.89 -6.31
C ASP A 42 9.19 4.10 -7.10
N GLY A 43 10.38 4.67 -7.22
CA GLY A 43 11.50 4.04 -7.94
C GLY A 43 11.51 4.24 -9.46
N ASN A 44 10.49 4.87 -10.04
CA ASN A 44 10.51 5.27 -11.44
C ASN A 44 11.39 6.52 -11.62
N GLU A 45 12.56 6.39 -12.26
CA GLU A 45 13.52 7.48 -12.49
C GLU A 45 13.01 8.57 -13.45
N VAL A 46 11.88 8.31 -14.12
CA VAL A 46 11.26 9.24 -15.06
C VAL A 46 10.26 10.12 -14.32
N THR A 47 10.41 11.45 -14.44
CA THR A 47 9.54 12.46 -13.82
C THR A 47 8.04 12.30 -14.15
N LEU A 48 7.69 11.55 -15.20
CA LEU A 48 6.34 11.15 -15.58
C LEU A 48 6.45 9.76 -16.26
N PRO A 49 5.77 8.73 -15.73
CA PRO A 49 4.36 8.60 -16.10
C PRO A 49 3.45 8.45 -14.89
N LEU A 50 2.43 9.30 -14.84
CA LEU A 50 1.26 9.06 -14.01
C LEU A 50 0.50 7.90 -14.66
N GLU A 51 0.39 6.78 -13.96
CA GLU A 51 -0.43 5.65 -14.41
C GLU A 51 -1.89 5.88 -14.03
N LEU A 52 -2.80 5.30 -14.80
CA LEU A 52 -4.23 5.34 -14.51
C LEU A 52 -4.61 4.03 -13.83
N ALA A 53 -5.20 4.13 -12.65
CA ALA A 53 -5.74 2.99 -11.93
C ALA A 53 -7.21 3.26 -11.58
N THR A 54 -8.06 2.28 -11.84
CA THR A 54 -9.50 2.32 -11.57
C THR A 54 -9.79 1.83 -10.15
N ILE A 55 -10.91 2.27 -9.57
CA ILE A 55 -11.39 1.73 -8.28
C ILE A 55 -11.60 0.22 -8.37
N GLY A 56 -12.00 -0.30 -9.54
CA GLY A 56 -12.16 -1.74 -9.77
C GLY A 56 -10.86 -2.50 -9.49
N GLU A 57 -9.77 -2.07 -10.12
CA GLU A 57 -8.42 -2.64 -9.92
C GLU A 57 -7.92 -2.44 -8.49
N MET A 58 -8.17 -1.27 -7.90
CA MET A 58 -7.78 -0.97 -6.52
C MET A 58 -8.54 -1.76 -5.45
N VAL A 59 -9.74 -2.26 -5.77
CA VAL A 59 -10.57 -3.06 -4.85
C VAL A 59 -10.48 -4.55 -5.18
N GLU A 60 -9.80 -4.90 -6.27
CA GLU A 60 -9.62 -6.27 -6.72
C GLU A 60 -8.90 -7.09 -5.64
N ALA A 61 -9.46 -8.27 -5.39
CA ALA A 61 -8.90 -9.25 -4.51
C ALA A 61 -8.57 -10.49 -5.35
N THR A 62 -7.47 -11.14 -5.03
CA THR A 62 -7.13 -12.43 -5.66
C THR A 62 -8.20 -13.48 -5.37
N ASP A 63 -8.20 -14.58 -6.11
CA ASP A 63 -9.11 -15.73 -5.87
C ASP A 63 -8.99 -16.31 -4.44
N GLN A 64 -7.91 -15.98 -3.74
CA GLN A 64 -7.65 -16.36 -2.35
C GLN A 64 -8.11 -15.29 -1.33
N GLY A 65 -8.72 -14.20 -1.80
CA GLY A 65 -9.29 -13.13 -0.98
C GLY A 65 -8.28 -12.09 -0.49
N TYR A 66 -7.03 -12.09 -1.00
CA TYR A 66 -6.04 -11.09 -0.63
C TYR A 66 -6.29 -9.80 -1.40
N LYS A 67 -6.45 -8.70 -0.66
CA LYS A 67 -6.50 -7.36 -1.26
C LYS A 67 -5.12 -7.00 -1.78
N LEU A 68 -5.05 -6.69 -3.08
CA LEU A 68 -3.82 -6.32 -3.76
C LEU A 68 -3.37 -4.92 -3.34
N TRP A 69 -4.30 -3.97 -3.24
CA TRP A 69 -3.99 -2.60 -2.87
C TRP A 69 -4.30 -2.31 -1.39
N ARG A 70 -3.39 -1.59 -0.74
CA ARG A 70 -3.58 -1.01 0.60
C ARG A 70 -3.25 0.46 0.55
N PHE A 71 -4.07 1.28 1.19
CA PHE A 71 -3.94 2.74 1.21
C PHE A 71 -3.63 3.25 2.62
N PHE A 72 -2.83 4.30 2.69
CA PHE A 72 -2.31 4.90 3.92
C PHE A 72 -2.42 6.42 3.83
N ASP A 73 -2.71 7.08 4.94
CA ASP A 73 -2.82 8.54 4.98
C ASP A 73 -1.44 9.21 4.94
N THR A 74 -0.41 8.51 5.43
CA THR A 74 0.96 9.04 5.56
C THR A 74 2.02 8.04 5.09
N ILE A 75 3.20 8.56 4.71
CA ILE A 75 4.36 7.74 4.31
C ILE A 75 4.81 6.88 5.51
N GLU A 76 4.80 7.45 6.71
CA GLU A 76 5.24 6.77 7.93
C GLU A 76 4.39 5.54 8.27
N GLU A 77 3.09 5.59 7.98
CA GLU A 77 2.20 4.43 8.16
C GLU A 77 2.46 3.34 7.14
N ARG A 78 2.66 3.73 5.87
CA ARG A 78 3.05 2.80 4.80
C ARG A 78 4.39 2.13 5.13
N ASP A 79 5.39 2.90 5.56
CA ASP A 79 6.72 2.38 5.85
C ASP A 79 6.69 1.45 7.08
N ARG A 80 5.88 1.76 8.10
CA ARG A 80 5.66 0.86 9.24
C ARG A 80 5.01 -0.47 8.82
N TRP A 81 4.10 -0.42 7.84
CA TRP A 81 3.50 -1.63 7.28
C TRP A 81 4.53 -2.45 6.51
N ILE A 82 5.39 -1.81 5.71
CA ILE A 82 6.50 -2.43 5.00
C ILE A 82 7.47 -3.10 5.99
N ASP A 83 7.87 -2.40 7.06
CA ASP A 83 8.73 -2.95 8.11
C ASP A 83 8.10 -4.21 8.75
N TRP A 84 6.78 -4.23 8.92
CA TRP A 84 6.05 -5.40 9.42
C TRP A 84 5.99 -6.54 8.39
N LEU A 85 5.87 -6.24 7.09
CA LEU A 85 5.89 -7.25 6.02
C LEU A 85 7.27 -7.91 5.88
N ASP A 86 8.34 -7.12 5.92
CA ASP A 86 9.72 -7.60 5.75
C ASP A 86 10.21 -8.37 6.99
N ALA A 87 9.74 -7.96 8.16
CA ALA A 87 10.03 -8.62 9.42
C ALA A 87 8.74 -8.73 10.24
N PRO A 88 7.85 -9.71 9.94
CA PRO A 88 6.67 -9.97 10.74
C PRO A 88 7.19 -10.39 12.10
N SER A 89 7.21 -9.42 13.02
CA SER A 89 8.11 -9.41 14.16
C SER A 89 8.15 -10.78 14.81
N LYS A 90 9.31 -11.45 14.71
CA LYS A 90 9.59 -12.67 15.49
C LYS A 90 9.14 -12.39 16.92
N PRO A 91 8.41 -13.30 17.57
CA PRO A 91 8.01 -13.10 18.95
C PRO A 91 9.25 -12.75 19.76
N ARG A 92 9.19 -11.66 20.54
CA ARG A 92 10.22 -11.39 21.55
C ARG A 92 10.19 -12.57 22.53
N VAL A 93 10.96 -13.61 22.26
CA VAL A 93 11.23 -14.66 23.24
C VAL A 93 12.12 -14.00 24.29
N LEU A 94 11.48 -13.35 25.26
CA LEU A 94 12.09 -13.05 26.55
C LEU A 94 12.31 -14.41 27.21
N SER A 95 13.44 -15.04 26.88
CA SER A 95 13.96 -16.17 27.64
C SER A 95 14.23 -15.68 29.07
N LEU A 96 13.24 -15.83 29.95
CA LEU A 96 13.37 -15.72 31.41
C LEU A 96 14.13 -16.95 31.94
N VAL A 97 15.30 -17.24 31.39
CA VAL A 97 16.14 -18.31 31.93
C VAL A 97 17.16 -17.64 32.84
N LYS A 98 16.94 -17.75 34.15
CA LYS A 98 17.90 -17.38 35.18
C LYS A 98 19.22 -18.12 34.89
N PRO A 99 20.39 -17.45 34.95
CA PRO A 99 21.65 -18.17 34.88
C PRO A 99 21.72 -19.11 36.09
N VAL A 100 21.87 -20.40 35.81
CA VAL A 100 22.18 -21.40 36.85
C VAL A 100 23.64 -21.19 37.24
N LYS A 101 23.89 -21.12 38.55
CA LYS A 101 25.23 -20.99 39.15
C LYS A 101 26.14 -22.16 38.79
#